data_AF-A0A3P7PC12-F1
#
_entry.id   AF-A0A3P7PC12-F1
#
_cell.length_a   1.000
_cell.length_b   1.000
_cell.length_c   1.000
_cell.angle_alpha   90.00
_cell.angle_beta   90.00
_cell.angle_gamma   90.00
#
_symmetry.space_group_name_H-M   'P 1'
#
loop_
_entity.id
_entity.type
_entity.pdbx_description
1 polymer ?
#
loop_
_entity_poly.entity_id
_entity_poly.type
_entity_poly.pdbx_seq_one_letter_code
_entity_poly.pdbx_strand_id
1 'polypeptide(L)'
;MEAANMYEKEDNKYHAHMAYHNAVDCFLKIDHPMTTEALKKADLLKDNLGNDKKQAQVYKRYFNDLDKASEHYQLASLYEERSGTKHWSERALIKAARCAATGGNSQRAAKMFEKLSGIVAGLLLISPSDSWSINARRKLSCCLCNVSLFKQHRIWSNPAGGKSNLFRPTRLSPRSQHFVLQKRWL
;
A
#
# COMPACT_ATOMS: atom_id res chain seq x y z
N MET A 1 -25.25 -9.11 -11.42
CA MET A 1 -24.84 -8.00 -12.32
C MET A 1 -25.91 -7.63 -13.34
N GLU A 2 -26.80 -8.54 -13.74
CA GLU A 2 -27.78 -8.30 -14.82
C GLU A 2 -28.57 -6.99 -14.69
N ALA A 3 -29.04 -6.62 -13.50
CA ALA A 3 -29.70 -5.33 -13.25
C ALA A 3 -28.82 -4.10 -13.58
N ALA A 4 -27.50 -4.18 -13.37
CA ALA A 4 -26.57 -3.12 -13.79
C ALA A 4 -26.46 -3.06 -15.32
N ASN A 5 -26.37 -4.22 -15.98
CA ASN A 5 -26.39 -4.33 -17.44
C ASN A 5 -27.71 -3.83 -18.06
N MET A 6 -28.83 -3.87 -17.31
CA MET A 6 -30.13 -3.31 -17.75
C MET A 6 -30.09 -1.79 -17.72
N TYR A 7 -29.72 -1.19 -16.59
CA TYR A 7 -29.54 0.27 -16.49
C TYR A 7 -28.51 0.81 -17.49
N GLU A 8 -27.47 0.05 -17.81
CA GLU A 8 -26.47 0.41 -18.83
C GLU A 8 -27.06 0.45 -20.25
N LYS A 9 -28.00 -0.45 -20.58
CA LYS A 9 -28.76 -0.42 -21.85
C LYS A 9 -29.78 0.74 -21.92
N GLU A 10 -30.22 1.24 -20.78
CA GLU A 10 -31.12 2.39 -20.63
C GLU A 10 -30.36 3.75 -20.59
N ASP A 11 -29.04 3.74 -20.86
CA ASP A 11 -28.07 4.83 -20.65
C ASP A 11 -28.06 5.45 -19.22
N ASN A 12 -28.66 4.74 -18.25
CA ASN A 12 -28.76 5.19 -16.87
C ASN A 12 -27.47 4.87 -16.10
N LYS A 13 -26.38 5.53 -16.51
CA LYS A 13 -25.00 5.37 -15.98
C LYS A 13 -24.94 5.47 -14.45
N TYR A 14 -25.76 6.32 -13.83
CA TYR A 14 -25.80 6.46 -12.37
C TYR A 14 -26.35 5.20 -11.67
N HIS A 15 -27.51 4.70 -12.09
CA HIS A 15 -28.09 3.49 -11.50
C HIS A 15 -27.26 2.24 -11.84
N ALA A 16 -26.68 2.17 -13.05
CA ALA A 16 -25.75 1.11 -13.43
C ALA A 16 -24.48 1.10 -12.54
N HIS A 17 -23.84 2.26 -12.32
CA HIS A 17 -22.68 2.40 -11.42
C HIS A 17 -23.01 1.97 -9.98
N MET A 18 -24.18 2.38 -9.46
CA MET A 18 -24.66 1.95 -8.13
C MET A 18 -24.94 0.44 -8.06
N ALA A 19 -25.54 -0.14 -9.10
CA ALA A 19 -25.85 -1.56 -9.18
C ALA A 19 -24.58 -2.43 -9.28
N TYR A 20 -23.55 -2.00 -10.02
CA TYR A 20 -22.23 -2.63 -9.98
C TYR A 20 -21.59 -2.51 -8.59
N HIS A 21 -21.70 -1.35 -7.93
CA HIS A 21 -21.18 -1.17 -6.57
C HIS A 21 -21.82 -2.10 -5.54
N ASN A 22 -23.13 -2.32 -5.62
CA ASN A 22 -23.83 -3.30 -4.78
C ASN A 22 -23.36 -4.73 -5.09
N ALA A 23 -23.18 -5.07 -6.38
CA ALA A 23 -22.67 -6.38 -6.79
C ALA A 23 -21.24 -6.66 -6.29
N VAL A 24 -20.36 -5.65 -6.23
CA VAL A 24 -19.02 -5.76 -5.66
C VAL A 24 -19.08 -6.22 -4.20
N ASP A 25 -19.92 -5.61 -3.37
CA ASP A 25 -19.98 -5.92 -1.94
C ASP A 25 -20.69 -7.27 -1.65
N CYS A 26 -21.54 -7.75 -2.57
CA CYS A 26 -22.03 -9.14 -2.60
C CYS A 26 -20.91 -10.14 -2.95
N PHE A 27 -20.17 -9.91 -4.05
CA PHE A 27 -19.17 -10.85 -4.55
C PHE A 27 -17.89 -10.88 -3.70
N LEU A 28 -17.58 -9.84 -2.93
CA LEU A 28 -16.33 -9.69 -2.16
C LEU A 28 -16.01 -10.88 -1.23
N LYS A 29 -17.01 -11.68 -0.84
CA LYS A 29 -16.88 -12.87 0.02
C LYS A 29 -17.07 -14.21 -0.71
N ILE A 30 -17.43 -14.20 -2.00
CA ILE A 30 -17.92 -15.37 -2.75
C ILE A 30 -17.10 -15.58 -4.02
N ASP A 31 -16.90 -14.53 -4.82
CA ASP A 31 -16.27 -14.58 -6.13
C ASP A 31 -15.38 -13.34 -6.34
N HIS A 32 -14.09 -13.49 -6.08
CA HIS A 32 -13.12 -12.41 -6.21
C HIS A 32 -12.86 -11.98 -7.67
N PRO A 33 -12.83 -12.90 -8.67
CA PRO A 33 -12.88 -12.52 -10.08
C PRO A 33 -14.04 -11.58 -10.45
N MET A 34 -15.29 -11.98 -10.17
CA MET A 34 -16.49 -11.16 -10.39
C MET A 34 -16.46 -9.84 -9.63
N THR A 35 -15.86 -9.83 -8.42
CA THR A 35 -15.61 -8.59 -7.67
C THR A 35 -14.74 -7.61 -8.47
N THR A 36 -13.68 -8.09 -9.15
CA THR A 36 -12.83 -7.22 -9.99
C THR A 36 -13.48 -6.83 -11.31
N GLU A 37 -14.33 -7.68 -11.90
CA GLU A 37 -15.09 -7.33 -13.10
C GLU A 37 -16.12 -6.23 -12.80
N ALA A 38 -16.89 -6.37 -11.72
CA ALA A 38 -17.87 -5.38 -11.30
C ALA A 38 -17.22 -4.03 -10.93
N LEU A 39 -16.03 -4.03 -10.30
CA LEU A 39 -15.25 -2.80 -10.08
C LEU A 39 -14.85 -2.14 -11.42
N LYS A 40 -14.29 -2.90 -12.37
CA LYS A 40 -13.90 -2.36 -13.68
C LYS A 40 -15.08 -1.77 -14.46
N LYS A 41 -16.26 -2.39 -14.41
CA LYS A 41 -17.48 -1.85 -15.05
C LYS A 41 -18.00 -0.59 -14.34
N ALA A 42 -17.96 -0.55 -13.01
CA ALA A 42 -18.27 0.67 -12.27
C ALA A 42 -17.34 1.85 -12.65
N ASP A 43 -16.08 1.56 -13.00
CA ASP A 43 -15.05 2.53 -13.37
C ASP A 43 -15.14 2.99 -14.84
N LEU A 44 -15.81 2.22 -15.72
CA LEU A 44 -16.07 2.62 -17.11
C LEU A 44 -17.30 3.52 -17.27
N LEU A 45 -18.27 3.43 -16.36
CA LEU A 45 -19.52 4.19 -16.42
C LEU A 45 -19.43 5.63 -15.90
N LYS A 46 -18.37 5.93 -15.16
CA LYS A 46 -18.17 7.20 -14.46
C LYS A 46 -16.68 7.37 -14.21
N ASP A 47 -16.14 8.58 -14.40
CA ASP A 47 -14.72 8.92 -14.19
C ASP A 47 -14.26 8.91 -12.71
N ASN A 48 -14.90 8.08 -11.89
CA ASN A 48 -14.67 7.85 -10.47
C ASN A 48 -13.39 7.02 -10.26
N LEU A 49 -12.22 7.65 -10.46
CA LEU A 49 -10.87 7.17 -10.15
C LEU A 49 -10.61 6.78 -8.67
N GLY A 50 -11.65 6.62 -7.84
CA GLY A 50 -11.57 6.26 -6.42
C GLY A 50 -11.55 4.74 -6.14
N ASN A 51 -12.00 3.91 -7.09
CA ASN A 51 -12.19 2.48 -6.88
C ASN A 51 -10.91 1.64 -6.91
N ASP A 52 -9.81 2.21 -7.38
CA ASP A 52 -8.46 1.68 -7.20
C ASP A 52 -8.18 1.25 -5.75
N LYS A 53 -8.70 1.98 -4.75
CA LYS A 53 -8.58 1.60 -3.33
C LYS A 53 -9.34 0.33 -2.97
N LYS A 54 -10.44 -0.01 -3.66
CA LYS A 54 -11.12 -1.32 -3.55
C LYS A 54 -10.34 -2.38 -4.37
N GLN A 55 -10.00 -2.12 -5.64
CA GLN A 55 -9.28 -3.06 -6.51
C GLN A 55 -7.95 -3.53 -5.87
N ALA A 56 -7.13 -2.61 -5.35
CA ALA A 56 -5.87 -2.90 -4.66
C ALA A 56 -6.04 -3.80 -3.41
N GLN A 57 -7.18 -3.72 -2.72
CA GLN A 57 -7.48 -4.58 -1.58
C GLN A 57 -7.89 -5.98 -2.02
N VAL A 58 -8.61 -6.12 -3.14
CA VAL A 58 -9.00 -7.43 -3.68
C VAL A 58 -7.76 -8.19 -4.16
N TYR A 59 -6.91 -7.57 -4.99
CA TYR A 59 -5.64 -8.15 -5.44
C TYR A 59 -4.74 -8.55 -4.26
N LYS A 60 -4.59 -7.67 -3.26
CA LYS A 60 -3.76 -7.97 -2.08
C LYS A 60 -4.29 -9.13 -1.21
N ARG A 61 -5.60 -9.18 -0.95
CA ARG A 61 -6.16 -10.09 0.06
C ARG A 61 -6.50 -11.46 -0.48
N TYR A 62 -7.01 -11.53 -1.70
CA TYR A 62 -7.63 -12.74 -2.23
C TYR A 62 -6.84 -13.39 -3.37
N PHE A 63 -6.16 -12.58 -4.19
CA PHE A 63 -5.26 -13.08 -5.23
C PHE A 63 -3.79 -13.15 -4.79
N ASN A 64 -3.43 -12.54 -3.64
CA ASN A 64 -2.06 -12.31 -3.20
C ASN A 64 -1.16 -11.63 -4.26
N ASP A 65 -1.77 -10.91 -5.21
CA ASP A 65 -1.08 -10.25 -6.31
C ASP A 65 -0.56 -8.88 -5.84
N LEU A 66 0.67 -8.89 -5.31
CA LEU A 66 1.26 -7.73 -4.66
C LEU A 66 1.71 -6.63 -5.64
N ASP A 67 2.04 -6.97 -6.89
CA ASP A 67 2.39 -5.98 -7.91
C ASP A 67 1.13 -5.28 -8.45
N LYS A 68 0.05 -5.99 -8.82
CA LYS A 68 -1.23 -5.33 -9.17
C LYS A 68 -1.81 -4.56 -7.99
N ALA A 69 -1.69 -5.07 -6.77
CA ALA A 69 -2.06 -4.30 -5.59
C ALA A 69 -1.21 -3.04 -5.42
N SER A 70 0.08 -3.07 -5.77
CA SER A 70 0.95 -1.88 -5.78
C SER A 70 0.50 -0.87 -6.83
N GLU A 71 0.11 -1.34 -8.03
CA GLU A 71 -0.36 -0.53 -9.15
C GLU A 71 -1.65 0.23 -8.81
N HIS A 72 -2.68 -0.47 -8.35
CA HIS A 72 -3.91 0.18 -7.95
C HIS A 72 -3.71 1.10 -6.73
N TYR A 73 -2.84 0.78 -5.75
CA TYR A 73 -2.50 1.75 -4.70
C TYR A 73 -1.71 2.97 -5.22
N GLN A 74 -0.98 2.85 -6.33
CA GLN A 74 -0.27 3.94 -6.98
C GLN A 74 -1.23 4.83 -7.79
N LEU A 75 -2.20 4.26 -8.51
CA LEU A 75 -3.28 5.00 -9.18
C LEU A 75 -4.15 5.76 -8.16
N ALA A 76 -4.55 5.09 -7.07
CA ALA A 76 -5.25 5.71 -5.94
C ALA A 76 -4.47 6.87 -5.28
N SER A 77 -3.14 6.88 -5.36
CA SER A 77 -2.32 8.01 -4.89
C SER A 77 -2.42 9.18 -5.87
N LEU A 78 -2.30 8.93 -7.17
CA LEU A 78 -2.42 9.97 -8.19
C LEU A 78 -3.81 10.62 -8.23
N TYR A 79 -4.88 9.86 -7.96
CA TYR A 79 -6.22 10.42 -7.82
C TYR A 79 -6.33 11.37 -6.61
N GLU A 80 -5.91 10.91 -5.43
CA GLU A 80 -5.96 11.72 -4.21
C GLU A 80 -5.03 12.94 -4.25
N GLU A 81 -3.97 12.90 -5.06
CA GLU A 81 -3.11 14.05 -5.32
C GLU A 81 -3.84 15.08 -6.20
N ARG A 82 -4.57 14.64 -7.23
CA ARG A 82 -5.40 15.49 -8.09
C ARG A 82 -6.60 16.10 -7.37
N SER A 83 -7.21 15.39 -6.41
CA SER A 83 -8.28 15.94 -5.56
C SER A 83 -7.78 16.80 -4.39
N GLY A 84 -6.50 17.17 -4.37
CA GLY A 84 -5.89 18.01 -3.32
C GLY A 84 -5.72 17.32 -1.96
N THR A 85 -6.13 16.07 -1.82
CA THR A 85 -6.10 15.29 -0.58
C THR A 85 -4.74 14.66 -0.33
N LYS A 86 -3.68 15.49 -0.32
CA LYS A 86 -2.26 15.13 -0.14
C LYS A 86 -2.00 14.01 0.88
N HIS A 87 -2.56 14.12 2.09
CA HIS A 87 -2.35 13.13 3.15
C HIS A 87 -2.98 11.75 2.86
N TRP A 88 -4.03 11.68 2.03
CA TRP A 88 -4.59 10.42 1.53
C TRP A 88 -3.79 9.86 0.36
N SER A 89 -3.22 10.71 -0.50
CA SER A 89 -2.26 10.29 -1.53
C SER A 89 -1.01 9.66 -0.91
N GLU A 90 -0.37 10.33 0.05
CA GLU A 90 0.78 9.79 0.80
C GLU A 90 0.45 8.44 1.44
N ARG A 91 -0.72 8.31 2.06
CA ARG A 91 -1.22 7.04 2.64
C ARG A 91 -1.45 5.94 1.60
N ALA A 92 -1.82 6.27 0.38
CA ALA A 92 -1.94 5.31 -0.72
C ALA A 92 -0.57 4.91 -1.27
N LEU A 93 0.34 5.87 -1.49
CA LEU A 93 1.70 5.62 -1.96
C LEU A 93 2.53 4.79 -0.96
N ILE A 94 2.35 4.99 0.35
CA ILE A 94 2.94 4.12 1.39
C ILE A 94 2.42 2.67 1.28
N LYS A 95 1.15 2.46 0.91
CA LYS A 95 0.61 1.11 0.68
C LYS A 95 1.18 0.50 -0.60
N ALA A 96 1.30 1.27 -1.68
CA ALA A 96 1.92 0.83 -2.93
C ALA A 96 3.38 0.38 -2.71
N ALA A 97 4.17 1.21 -2.03
CA ALA A 97 5.57 0.95 -1.72
C ALA A 97 5.75 -0.30 -0.85
N ARG A 98 4.86 -0.50 0.14
CA ARG A 98 4.86 -1.72 0.97
C ARG A 98 4.50 -2.97 0.18
N CYS A 99 3.52 -2.91 -0.72
CA CYS A 99 3.18 -4.07 -1.55
C CYS A 99 4.33 -4.44 -2.50
N ALA A 100 4.94 -3.45 -3.17
CA ALA A 100 6.13 -3.67 -4.02
C ALA A 100 7.30 -4.27 -3.21
N ALA A 101 7.57 -3.77 -2.00
CA ALA A 101 8.63 -4.30 -1.14
C ALA A 101 8.35 -5.75 -0.71
N THR A 102 7.11 -6.08 -0.31
CA THR A 102 6.74 -7.46 0.06
C THR A 102 6.72 -8.41 -1.13
N GLY A 103 6.43 -7.92 -2.34
CA GLY A 103 6.60 -8.67 -3.60
C GLY A 103 8.06 -8.79 -4.08
N GLY A 104 9.05 -8.36 -3.28
CA GLY A 104 10.47 -8.40 -3.64
C GLY A 104 10.94 -7.28 -4.58
N ASN A 105 10.02 -6.52 -5.16
CA ASN A 105 10.26 -5.41 -6.09
C ASN A 105 10.82 -4.15 -5.40
N SER A 106 12.00 -4.31 -4.80
CA SER A 106 12.66 -3.36 -3.93
C SER A 106 13.02 -2.04 -4.62
N GLN A 107 13.35 -2.08 -5.91
CA GLN A 107 13.65 -0.88 -6.69
C GLN A 107 12.39 -0.02 -6.95
N ARG A 108 11.23 -0.65 -7.19
CA ARG A 108 9.94 0.04 -7.29
C ARG A 108 9.55 0.67 -5.95
N ALA A 109 9.69 -0.09 -4.86
CA ALA A 109 9.43 0.41 -3.51
C ALA A 109 10.32 1.61 -3.14
N ALA A 110 11.63 1.55 -3.44
CA ALA A 110 12.57 2.64 -3.20
C ALA A 110 12.13 3.93 -3.91
N LYS A 111 11.81 3.87 -5.22
CA LYS A 111 11.32 5.03 -5.99
C LYS A 111 10.05 5.67 -5.39
N MET A 112 9.17 4.87 -4.79
CA MET A 112 7.97 5.36 -4.12
C MET A 112 8.29 6.03 -2.77
N PHE A 113 9.23 5.47 -1.99
CA PHE A 113 9.71 6.10 -0.76
C PHE A 113 10.54 7.36 -1.01
N GLU A 114 11.30 7.43 -2.12
CA GLU A 114 12.03 8.63 -2.55
C GLU A 114 11.06 9.79 -2.81
N LYS A 115 9.96 9.56 -3.55
CA LYS A 115 8.87 10.55 -3.74
C LYS A 115 8.29 11.04 -2.40
N LEU A 116 7.97 10.12 -1.49
CA LEU A 116 7.49 10.46 -0.14
C LEU A 116 8.53 11.28 0.65
N SER A 117 9.83 10.99 0.51
CA SER A 117 10.89 11.69 1.23
C SER A 117 11.07 13.14 0.76
N GLY A 118 10.90 13.42 -0.53
CA GLY A 118 10.89 14.80 -1.05
C GLY A 118 9.73 15.62 -0.48
N ILE A 119 8.55 15.01 -0.34
CA ILE A 119 7.38 15.65 0.27
C ILE A 119 7.62 15.95 1.77
N VAL A 120 8.27 15.02 2.50
CA VAL A 120 8.65 15.22 3.91
C VAL A 120 9.75 16.26 4.07
N ALA A 121 10.72 16.34 3.15
CA ALA A 121 11.75 17.39 3.17
C ALA A 121 11.14 18.79 3.02
N GLY A 122 10.18 18.97 2.11
CA GLY A 122 9.41 20.21 1.99
C GLY A 122 8.57 20.55 3.24
N LEU A 123 8.13 19.54 4.00
CA LEU A 123 7.40 19.75 5.26
C LEU A 123 8.34 20.08 6.44
N LEU A 124 9.59 19.59 6.43
CA LEU A 124 10.61 19.87 7.46
C LEU A 124 11.21 21.27 7.37
N LEU A 125 10.91 22.03 6.31
CA LEU A 125 11.17 23.47 6.20
C LEU A 125 10.08 24.33 6.86
N ILE A 126 9.00 23.72 7.37
CA ILE A 126 7.97 24.40 8.17
C ILE A 126 8.34 24.30 9.65
N SER A 127 8.18 25.40 10.38
CA SER A 127 8.75 25.61 11.72
C SER A 127 8.31 24.59 12.80
N PRO A 128 9.14 24.32 13.83
CA PRO A 128 8.95 23.16 14.73
C PRO A 128 7.87 23.29 15.81
N SER A 129 6.96 24.27 15.73
CA SER A 129 6.03 24.63 16.82
C SER A 129 5.01 23.53 17.18
N ASP A 130 4.59 22.74 16.20
CA ASP A 130 3.34 21.98 16.32
C ASP A 130 3.57 20.54 16.77
N SER A 131 2.90 20.16 17.86
CA SER A 131 3.04 18.85 18.55
C SER A 131 2.77 17.64 17.65
N TRP A 132 1.98 17.80 16.59
CA TRP A 132 1.74 16.77 15.56
C TRP A 132 3.04 16.28 14.89
N SER A 133 4.00 17.18 14.70
CA SER A 133 5.29 16.89 14.05
C SER A 133 6.09 15.80 14.77
N ILE A 134 5.97 15.70 16.10
CA ILE A 134 6.69 14.72 16.92
C ILE A 134 6.16 13.30 16.65
N ASN A 135 4.85 13.14 16.51
CA ASN A 135 4.23 11.84 16.21
C ASN A 135 4.47 11.41 14.75
N ALA A 136 4.57 12.35 13.81
CA ALA A 136 5.00 12.07 12.45
C ALA A 136 6.46 11.54 12.43
N ARG A 137 7.39 12.24 13.09
CA ARG A 137 8.80 11.81 13.21
C ARG A 137 8.95 10.43 13.85
N ARG A 138 8.18 10.11 14.90
CA ARG A 138 8.19 8.77 15.53
C ARG A 138 7.73 7.65 14.59
N LYS A 139 6.72 7.87 13.74
CA LYS A 139 6.29 6.87 12.72
C LYS A 139 7.24 6.79 11.52
N LEU A 140 7.87 7.90 11.14
CA LEU A 140 8.89 7.93 10.08
C LEU A 140 10.18 7.22 10.48
N SER A 141 10.59 7.29 11.75
CA SER A 141 11.76 6.59 12.29
C SER A 141 11.79 5.10 11.90
N CYS A 142 10.71 4.36 12.17
CA CYS A 142 10.59 2.94 11.81
C CYS A 142 10.60 2.67 10.29
N CYS A 143 10.37 3.68 9.45
CA CYS A 143 10.45 3.56 8.00
C CYS A 143 11.86 3.88 7.48
N LEU A 144 12.56 4.84 8.11
CA LEU A 144 13.92 5.24 7.76
C LEU A 144 14.95 4.14 8.06
N CYS A 145 14.74 3.30 9.09
CA CYS A 145 15.58 2.12 9.33
C CYS A 145 15.71 1.21 8.10
N ASN A 146 14.61 1.01 7.35
CA ASN A 146 14.64 0.21 6.12
C ASN A 146 15.41 0.92 4.99
N VAL A 147 15.33 2.24 4.89
CA VAL A 147 16.08 3.03 3.89
C VAL A 147 17.58 2.96 4.16
N SER A 148 18.00 3.00 5.43
CA SER A 148 19.40 2.81 5.83
C SER A 148 19.92 1.41 5.49
N LEU A 149 19.14 0.36 5.77
CA LEU A 149 19.46 -1.02 5.38
C LEU A 149 19.56 -1.18 3.85
N PHE A 150 18.67 -0.56 3.07
CA PHE A 150 18.75 -0.59 1.60
C PHE A 150 19.97 0.17 1.05
N LYS A 151 20.41 1.27 1.68
CA LYS A 151 21.68 1.93 1.33
C LYS A 151 22.88 1.05 1.65
N GLN A 152 22.90 0.37 2.79
CA GLN A 152 23.98 -0.58 3.13
C GLN A 152 24.06 -1.75 2.14
N HIS A 153 22.92 -2.35 1.77
CA HIS A 153 22.88 -3.40 0.75
C HIS A 153 23.43 -2.92 -0.61
N ARG A 154 23.06 -1.72 -1.07
CA ARG A 154 23.60 -1.17 -2.33
C ARG A 154 25.13 -1.01 -2.34
N ILE A 155 25.75 -0.76 -1.18
CA ILE A 155 27.20 -0.65 -1.04
C ILE A 155 27.86 -2.03 -1.07
N TRP A 156 27.21 -3.06 -0.51
CA TRP A 156 27.73 -4.44 -0.49
C TRP A 156 27.46 -5.24 -1.78
N SER A 157 26.47 -4.85 -2.59
CA SER A 157 26.10 -5.57 -3.83
C SER A 157 27.04 -5.36 -5.03
N ASN A 158 28.21 -4.74 -4.88
CA ASN A 158 29.14 -4.50 -5.99
C ASN A 158 30.59 -5.01 -5.74
N PRO A 159 30.80 -6.31 -5.45
CA PRO A 159 32.14 -6.89 -5.31
C PRO A 159 32.77 -7.17 -6.69
N ALA A 160 33.68 -6.31 -7.12
CA ALA A 160 34.53 -6.56 -8.28
C ALA A 160 35.61 -7.62 -7.98
N GLY A 161 35.19 -8.90 -7.92
CA GLY A 161 36.06 -10.06 -7.74
C GLY A 161 36.41 -10.37 -6.28
N GLY A 162 36.10 -11.60 -5.84
CA GLY A 162 36.45 -12.10 -4.51
C GLY A 162 35.76 -13.44 -4.21
N LYS A 163 36.46 -14.38 -3.57
CA LYS A 163 35.94 -15.73 -3.29
C LYS A 163 35.51 -15.90 -1.83
N SER A 164 34.61 -16.88 -1.65
CA SER A 164 34.47 -17.78 -0.48
C SER A 164 33.89 -17.28 0.85
N ASN A 165 32.82 -17.99 1.23
CA ASN A 165 32.60 -18.68 2.52
C ASN A 165 32.10 -17.95 3.79
N LEU A 166 31.13 -18.64 4.41
CA LEU A 166 30.66 -18.61 5.81
C LEU A 166 30.46 -17.25 6.51
N PHE A 167 29.21 -16.99 6.91
CA PHE A 167 28.92 -16.66 8.31
C PHE A 167 27.54 -17.18 8.75
N ARG A 168 27.43 -17.75 9.95
CA ARG A 168 26.14 -18.13 10.58
C ARG A 168 25.58 -16.95 11.39
N PRO A 169 24.25 -16.78 11.47
CA PRO A 169 23.65 -15.83 12.41
C PRO A 169 23.68 -16.38 13.85
N THR A 170 24.65 -15.94 14.64
CA THR A 170 24.71 -16.27 16.09
C THR A 170 23.75 -15.37 16.87
N ARG A 171 22.96 -15.96 17.77
CA ARG A 171 22.07 -15.20 18.68
C ARG A 171 22.88 -14.38 19.69
N LEU A 172 22.45 -13.15 20.00
CA LEU A 172 22.63 -12.56 21.32
C LEU A 172 21.38 -11.80 21.78
N SER A 173 21.02 -12.01 23.04
CA SER A 173 20.05 -11.22 23.81
C SER A 173 20.32 -11.44 25.30
N PRO A 174 20.41 -10.35 26.07
CA PRO A 174 19.74 -10.23 27.37
C PRO A 174 18.53 -9.28 27.22
N ARG A 175 17.37 -9.44 27.90
CA ARG A 175 17.12 -9.40 29.36
C ARG A 175 17.62 -8.09 29.99
N SER A 176 16.82 -7.28 30.67
CA SER A 176 15.63 -7.55 31.51
C SER A 176 14.72 -6.29 31.60
N GLN A 177 13.52 -6.21 32.20
CA GLN A 177 12.47 -7.08 32.80
C GLN A 177 11.18 -6.18 32.84
N HIS A 178 9.93 -6.55 33.18
CA HIS A 178 9.24 -7.77 33.63
C HIS A 178 7.72 -7.61 33.33
N PHE A 179 6.93 -8.69 33.19
CA PHE A 179 5.75 -8.98 34.05
C PHE A 179 5.16 -10.38 33.79
N VAL A 180 4.32 -10.83 34.72
CA VAL A 180 3.81 -12.21 34.93
C VAL A 180 2.99 -12.80 33.77
N LEU A 181 3.24 -14.07 33.44
CA LEU A 181 2.31 -14.96 32.73
C LEU A 181 1.33 -15.61 33.72
N GLN A 182 0.01 -15.47 33.50
CA GLN A 182 -0.95 -16.51 33.87
C GLN A 182 -2.32 -16.31 33.21
N LYS A 183 -2.69 -17.23 32.32
CA LYS A 183 -3.87 -18.11 32.52
C LYS A 183 -3.75 -19.35 31.64
N ARG A 184 -4.39 -20.42 32.09
CA ARG A 184 -4.30 -21.79 31.55
C ARG A 184 -5.68 -22.18 31.02
N TRP A 185 -5.72 -23.11 30.06
CA TRP A 185 -6.97 -23.65 29.52
C TRP A 185 -7.82 -24.29 30.62
N LEU A 186 -9.09 -23.86 30.68
CA LEU A 186 -10.31 -24.67 30.76
C LEU A 186 -11.45 -23.81 30.18
#